data_AF-A0A355ATV5-F1
#
_entry.id   AF-A0A355ATV5-F1
#
_cell.length_a   1.000
_cell.length_b   1.000
_cell.length_c   1.000
_cell.angle_alpha   90.00
_cell.angle_beta   90.00
_cell.angle_gamma   90.00
#
_symmetry.space_group_name_H-M   'P 1'
#
loop_
_entity.id
_entity.type
_entity.pdbx_description
1 polymer ?
#
loop_
_entity_poly.entity_id
_entity_poly.type
_entity_poly.pdbx_seq_one_letter_code
_entity_poly.pdbx_strand_id
1 'polypeptide(L)' 'MRTRIKICGITRVEDAVTTASFGADAIGLMFYGPSPRAVNIRQAADIVDSLPALVHVVGVFV' A
#
# COMPACT_ATOMS: atom_id res chain seq x y z
N MET A 1 -2.20 -7.87 -23.40
CA MET A 1 -2.62 -8.03 -21.99
C MET A 1 -1.40 -7.76 -21.12
N ARG A 2 -1.45 -6.80 -20.19
CA ARG A 2 -0.36 -6.48 -19.26
C ARG A 2 -0.66 -7.12 -17.90
N THR A 3 0.31 -7.81 -17.30
CA THR A 3 0.20 -8.31 -15.92
C THR A 3 0.19 -7.16 -14.94
N ARG A 4 -0.80 -7.13 -14.03
CA ARG A 4 -0.87 -6.15 -12.95
C ARG A 4 -0.15 -6.65 -11.70
N ILE A 5 0.56 -5.76 -11.02
CA ILE A 5 1.40 -6.06 -9.86
C ILE A 5 0.91 -5.28 -8.65
N LYS A 6 0.69 -5.99 -7.53
CA LYS A 6 0.39 -5.42 -6.22
C LYS A 6 1.48 -5.78 -5.22
N ILE A 7 2.00 -4.78 -4.51
CA ILE A 7 2.92 -5.02 -3.38
C ILE A 7 2.13 -4.91 -2.07
N CYS A 8 2.20 -5.95 -1.23
CA CYS A 8 1.32 -6.10 -0.06
C CYS A 8 2.04 -5.88 1.26
N GLY A 9 1.35 -5.29 2.24
CA GLY A 9 1.86 -5.10 3.59
C GLY A 9 2.83 -3.93 3.69
N ILE A 10 2.55 -2.86 2.94
CA ILE A 10 3.28 -1.59 3.02
C ILE A 10 2.97 -0.94 4.37
N THR A 11 4.02 -0.53 5.08
CA THR A 11 3.91 0.11 6.39
C THR A 11 4.60 1.48 6.45
N ARG A 12 5.33 1.88 5.40
CA ARG A 12 6.07 3.15 5.36
C ARG A 12 5.74 3.92 4.08
N VAL A 13 5.71 5.25 4.20
CA VAL A 13 5.50 6.18 3.08
C VAL A 13 6.56 5.98 1.99
N GLU A 14 7.83 5.89 2.39
CA GLU A 14 8.94 5.72 1.44
C GLU A 14 8.82 4.44 0.61
N ASP A 15 8.37 3.33 1.20
CA ASP A 15 8.17 2.06 0.50
C ASP A 15 7.00 2.17 -0.50
N ALA A 16 5.94 2.89 -0.13
CA ALA A 16 4.78 3.14 -0.98
C ALA A 16 5.16 3.95 -2.23
N VAL A 17 5.85 5.07 -2.03
CA VAL A 17 6.33 5.95 -3.10
C VAL A 17 7.33 5.22 -4.00
N THR A 18 8.28 4.50 -3.41
CA THR A 18 9.29 3.74 -4.15
C THR A 18 8.62 2.68 -5.02
N THR A 19 7.72 1.89 -4.43
CA THR A 19 6.95 0.85 -5.14
C THR A 19 6.14 1.43 -6.30
N ALA A 20 5.48 2.56 -6.08
CA ALA A 20 4.73 3.26 -7.12
C ALA A 20 5.64 3.73 -8.26
N SER A 21 6.81 4.30 -7.93
CA SER A 21 7.78 4.77 -8.93
C SER A 21 8.37 3.65 -9.79
N PHE A 22 8.41 2.42 -9.26
CA PHE A 22 8.82 1.22 -10.01
C PHE A 22 7.69 0.59 -10.86
N GLY A 23 6.50 1.21 -10.90
CA GLY A 23 5.42 0.82 -11.81
C GLY A 23 4.45 -0.22 -11.27
N ALA A 24 4.38 -0.41 -9.95
CA ALA A 24 3.31 -1.20 -9.33
C ALA A 24 1.94 -0.59 -9.60
N ASP A 25 0.95 -1.43 -9.88
CA ASP A 25 -0.43 -1.00 -10.15
C ASP A 25 -1.23 -0.78 -8.87
N ALA A 26 -0.80 -1.37 -7.75
CA ALA A 26 -1.45 -1.23 -6.45
C ALA A 26 -0.52 -1.46 -5.25
N ILE A 27 -0.89 -0.89 -4.11
CA ILE A 27 -0.34 -1.24 -2.80
C ILE A 27 -1.37 -1.90 -1.89
N GLY A 28 -0.92 -2.68 -0.91
CA GLY A 28 -1.77 -3.32 0.10
C GLY A 28 -1.48 -2.83 1.51
N LEU A 29 -2.52 -2.38 2.21
CA LEU A 29 -2.49 -1.95 3.61
C LEU A 29 -3.20 -3.00 4.47
N MET A 30 -2.52 -3.53 5.50
CA MET A 30 -3.05 -4.60 6.35
C MET A 30 -3.77 -4.02 7.57
N PHE A 31 -5.06 -4.30 7.73
CA PHE A 31 -5.87 -3.85 8.87
C PHE A 31 -6.17 -4.97 9.88
N TYR A 32 -5.36 -6.03 9.89
CA TYR A 32 -5.47 -7.13 10.85
C TYR A 32 -4.37 -7.00 11.92
N GLY A 33 -4.75 -6.59 13.13
CA GLY A 33 -3.84 -6.24 14.24
C GLY A 33 -2.75 -7.27 14.58
N PRO A 34 -3.02 -8.59 14.59
CA PRO A 34 -1.99 -9.59 14.88
C PRO A 34 -0.90 -9.73 13.80
N SER A 35 -1.08 -9.13 12.61
CA SER A 35 -0.02 -9.11 11.59
C SER A 35 1.09 -8.13 11.99
N PRO A 36 2.38 -8.49 11.84
CA PRO A 36 3.47 -7.54 12.03
C PRO A 36 3.48 -6.41 10.99
N ARG A 37 2.66 -6.52 9.93
CA ARG A 37 2.49 -5.52 8.87
C ARG A 37 1.22 -4.69 9.06
N ALA A 38 0.54 -4.82 10.20
CA ALA A 38 -0.67 -4.05 10.48
C ALA A 38 -0.37 -2.55 10.50
N VAL A 39 -1.25 -1.76 9.87
CA VAL A 39 -1.21 -0.30 9.92
C VAL A 39 -2.45 0.23 10.63
N ASN A 40 -2.30 1.33 11.36
CA ASN A 40 -3.45 2.07 11.87
C ASN A 40 -4.00 3.05 10.82
N ILE A 41 -5.18 3.63 11.08
CA ILE A 41 -5.87 4.50 10.12
C ILE A 41 -5.06 5.77 9.79
N ARG A 42 -4.36 6.34 10.77
CA ARG A 42 -3.52 7.53 10.56
C ARG A 42 -2.34 7.22 9.64
N GLN A 43 -1.62 6.14 9.94
CA GLN A 43 -0.51 5.66 9.12
C GLN A 43 -0.97 5.29 7.70
N ALA A 44 -2.14 4.66 7.57
CA ALA A 44 -2.74 4.37 6.28
C ALA A 44 -3.03 5.66 5.49
N ALA A 45 -3.62 6.68 6.12
CA ALA A 45 -3.87 7.97 5.48
C ALA A 45 -2.57 8.64 5.01
N ASP A 46 -1.55 8.69 5.88
CA ASP A 46 -0.22 9.24 5.53
C ASP A 46 0.39 8.52 4.31
N ILE A 47 0.22 7.20 4.22
CA ILE A 47 0.68 6.41 3.06
C ILE A 47 -0.13 6.75 1.81
N VAL A 48 -1.46 6.79 1.89
CA VAL A 48 -2.34 7.06 0.74
C VAL A 48 -2.10 8.46 0.18
N ASP A 49 -1.96 9.46 1.04
CA ASP A 49 -1.73 10.85 0.63
C ASP A 49 -0.38 11.05 -0.07
N SER A 50 0.58 10.16 0.17
CA SER A 50 1.90 10.19 -0.47
C SER A 50 1.95 9.57 -1.87
N LEU A 51 0.92 8.81 -2.27
CA LEU A 51 0.96 8.06 -3.52
C LEU A 51 0.76 8.96 -4.75
N PRO A 52 1.47 8.69 -5.85
CA PRO A 52 1.17 9.33 -7.12
C PRO A 52 -0.20 8.86 -7.64
N ALA A 53 -0.76 9.63 -8.57
CA ALA A 53 -2.01 9.27 -9.22
C ALA A 53 -1.95 7.88 -9.88
N LEU A 54 -3.12 7.24 -9.99
CA LEU A 54 -3.34 5.96 -10.70
C LEU A 54 -2.72 4.71 -10.04
N VAL A 55 -2.23 4.79 -8.80
CA VAL A 55 -1.91 3.62 -7.98
C VAL A 55 -3.12 3.25 -7.12
N HIS A 56 -3.60 2.01 -7.24
CA HIS A 56 -4.71 1.55 -6.41
C HIS A 56 -4.29 1.25 -4.98
N VAL A 57 -5.14 1.61 -4.01
CA VAL A 57 -4.94 1.28 -2.60
C VAL A 57 -5.91 0.16 -2.22
N VAL A 58 -5.37 -0.93 -1.66
CA VAL A 58 -6.16 -2.10 -1.26
C VAL A 58 -6.05 -2.32 0.24
N GLY A 59 -7.19 -2.29 0.94
CA GLY A 59 -7.28 -2.72 2.33
C GLY A 59 -7.38 -4.25 2.44
N VAL A 60 -6.60 -4.84 3.35
CA VAL A 60 -6.63 -6.28 3.64
C VAL A 60 -7.21 -6.49 5.03
N PHE A 61 -8.28 -7.28 5.10
CA PHE A 61 -9.03 -7.63 6.31
C PHE A 61 -9.08 -9.16 6.44
N VAL A 62 -9.18 -9.65 7.67
CA VAL A 62 -9.33 -11.07 8.03
C VAL A 62 -10.51 -11.17 8.99
#